data_AF-U6MMZ9-F1
#
_entry.id   AF-U6MMZ9-F1
#
_cell.length_a   1.000
_cell.length_b   1.000
_cell.length_c   1.000
_cell.angle_alpha   90.00
_cell.angle_beta   90.00
_cell.angle_gamma   90.00
#
_symmetry.space_group_name_H-M   'P 1'
#
loop_
_entity.id
_entity.type
_entity.pdbx_description
1 polymer ?
#
loop_
_entity_poly.entity_id
_entity_poly.type
_entity_poly.pdbx_seq_one_letter_code
_entity_poly.pdbx_strand_id
1 'polypeptide(L)' 'MPVFRLRVPREVRGVPSELLLPQRAWKDKEELKIKINKLANLFVENFKQYAERAPPEVLGAGPLLPEAAKP' A
#
# COMPACT_ATOMS: atom_id res chain seq x y z
N MET A 1 -2.77 -6.91 -1.99
CA MET A 1 -2.20 -6.22 -0.81
C MET A 1 -3.22 -5.19 -0.32
N PRO A 2 -3.67 -5.23 0.94
CA PRO A 2 -4.88 -4.52 1.39
C PRO A 2 -4.79 -2.99 1.25
N VAL A 3 -3.66 -2.39 1.64
CA VAL A 3 -3.51 -0.91 1.67
C VAL A 3 -3.41 -0.30 0.27
N PHE A 4 -2.56 -0.81 -0.61
CA PHE A 4 -2.39 -0.25 -1.96
C PHE A 4 -3.26 -0.93 -3.04
N ARG A 5 -4.09 -1.90 -2.66
CA ARG A 5 -4.98 -2.65 -3.57
C ARG A 5 -4.28 -3.30 -4.79
N LEU A 6 -2.97 -3.50 -4.69
CA LEU A 6 -2.19 -4.16 -5.74
C LEU A 6 -2.52 -5.66 -5.82
N ARG A 7 -2.67 -6.14 -7.05
CA ARG A 7 -2.71 -7.58 -7.35
C ARG A 7 -1.28 -8.11 -7.31
N VAL A 8 -1.03 -9.00 -6.37
CA VAL A 8 0.28 -9.64 -6.21
C VAL A 8 0.15 -11.07 -6.77
N PRO A 9 1.05 -11.51 -7.66
CA PRO A 9 1.04 -12.89 -8.15
C PRO A 9 1.25 -13.87 -6.99
N ARG A 10 0.60 -15.04 -7.08
CA ARG A 10 0.78 -16.09 -6.06
C ARG A 10 2.12 -16.79 -6.20
N GLU A 11 2.62 -16.92 -7.42
CA GLU A 11 3.84 -17.65 -7.76
C GLU A 11 4.53 -16.96 -8.95
N VAL A 12 5.86 -16.99 -8.93
CA VAL A 12 6.72 -16.57 -10.05
C VAL A 12 7.85 -17.61 -10.14
N ARG A 13 8.08 -18.19 -11.32
CA ARG A 13 9.10 -19.23 -11.52
C ARG A 13 10.47 -18.71 -11.11
N GLY A 14 11.17 -19.48 -10.27
CA GLY A 14 12.51 -19.11 -9.77
C GLY A 14 12.51 -18.08 -8.65
N VAL A 15 11.34 -17.65 -8.15
CA VAL A 15 11.23 -16.70 -7.04
C VAL A 15 10.53 -17.36 -5.85
N PRO A 16 11.15 -17.39 -4.66
CA PRO A 16 10.51 -17.87 -3.44
C PRO A 16 9.23 -17.09 -3.12
N SER A 17 8.14 -17.81 -2.86
CA SER A 17 6.79 -17.23 -2.71
C SER A 17 6.63 -16.35 -1.47
N GLU A 18 7.51 -16.51 -0.47
CA GLU A 18 7.61 -15.68 0.72
C GLU A 18 8.12 -14.27 0.43
N LEU A 19 8.86 -14.07 -0.67
CA LEU A 19 9.36 -12.76 -1.08
C LEU A 19 8.31 -11.94 -1.83
N LEU A 20 7.32 -12.60 -2.42
CA LEU A 20 6.27 -11.96 -3.22
C LEU A 20 5.35 -11.09 -2.36
N LEU A 21 5.14 -11.48 -1.11
CA LEU A 21 4.27 -10.79 -0.18
C LEU A 21 5.10 -10.20 0.97
N PRO A 22 5.18 -8.86 1.12
CA PRO A 22 5.92 -8.23 2.21
C PRO A 22 5.49 -8.74 3.59
N GLN A 23 4.20 -9.05 3.74
CA GLN A 23 3.64 -9.65 4.96
C GLN A 23 4.23 -11.01 5.30
N ARG A 24 4.86 -11.73 4.38
CA ARG A 24 5.54 -13.01 4.64
C ARG A 24 7.03 -12.80 4.89
N ALA A 25 7.66 -11.86 4.19
CA ALA A 25 9.08 -11.56 4.32
C ALA A 25 9.47 -10.85 5.63
N TRP A 26 8.56 -10.08 6.25
CA TRP A 26 8.86 -9.32 7.46
C TRP A 26 8.66 -10.14 8.73
N LYS A 27 9.61 -10.09 9.67
CA LYS A 27 9.52 -10.80 10.96
C LYS A 27 8.45 -10.18 11.87
N ASP A 28 8.47 -8.85 12.00
CA ASP A 28 7.51 -8.10 12.80
C ASP A 28 6.35 -7.59 11.92
N LYS A 29 5.13 -8.07 12.20
CA LYS A 29 3.93 -7.70 11.45
C LYS A 29 3.37 -6.34 11.85
N GLU A 30 3.57 -5.93 13.10
CA GLU A 30 3.11 -4.61 13.58
C GLU A 30 4.02 -3.52 13.03
N GLU A 31 5.34 -3.74 13.01
CA GLU A 31 6.28 -2.82 12.36
C GLU A 31 5.95 -2.64 10.87
N LEU A 32 5.66 -3.74 10.16
CA LEU A 32 5.23 -3.69 8.77
C LEU A 32 3.94 -2.87 8.61
N LYS A 33 2.95 -3.08 9.48
CA LYS A 33 1.68 -2.32 9.45
C LYS A 33 1.93 -0.83 9.63
N ILE A 34 2.75 -0.43 10.61
CA ILE A 34 3.14 0.96 10.86
C ILE A 34 3.82 1.55 9.62
N LYS A 35 4.79 0.84 9.03
CA LYS A 35 5.55 1.32 7.86
C LYS A 35 4.68 1.41 6.61
N ILE A 36 3.80 0.44 6.35
CA ILE A 36 2.86 0.47 5.23
C ILE A 36 1.91 1.66 5.37
N ASN A 37 1.38 1.91 6.57
CA ASN A 37 0.47 3.03 6.80
C ASN A 37 1.18 4.38 6.65
N LYS A 38 2.42 4.50 7.16
CA LYS A 38 3.25 5.69 6.95
C LYS A 38 3.50 5.93 5.46
N LEU A 39 3.83 4.89 4.70
CA LEU A 39 4.04 4.99 3.26
C LEU A 39 2.76 5.43 2.54
N ALA A 40 1.60 4.85 2.88
CA ALA A 40 0.31 5.26 2.32
C ALA A 40 0.03 6.75 2.52
N ASN A 41 0.26 7.26 3.73
CA ASN A 41 0.15 8.70 4.03
C ASN A 41 1.09 9.54 3.15
N LEU A 42 2.36 9.14 3.02
CA LEU A 42 3.31 9.87 2.17
C LEU A 42 2.87 9.91 0.70
N PHE A 43 2.29 8.82 0.18
CA PHE A 43 1.73 8.78 -1.17
C PHE A 43 0.56 9.77 -1.33
N VAL A 44 -0.39 9.76 -0.39
CA VAL A 44 -1.55 10.66 -0.42
C VAL A 44 -1.10 12.12 -0.33
N GLU A 45 -0.22 12.45 0.62
CA GLU A 45 0.30 13.81 0.79
C GLU A 45 1.04 14.31 -0.44
N ASN A 46 1.91 13.49 -1.03
CA ASN A 46 2.60 13.83 -2.27
C ASN A 46 1.63 14.02 -3.44
N PHE A 47 0.58 13.20 -3.53
CA PHE A 47 -0.36 13.24 -4.65
C PHE A 47 -1.26 14.47 -4.66
N LYS A 48 -1.44 15.17 -3.52
CA LYS A 48 -2.25 16.40 -3.44
C LYS A 48 -1.88 17.43 -4.49
N GLN A 49 -0.60 17.54 -4.84
CA GLN A 49 -0.09 18.50 -5.84
C GLN A 49 -0.58 18.21 -7.27
N TYR A 50 -1.09 17.00 -7.52
CA TYR A 50 -1.53 16.54 -8.84
C TYR A 50 -3.04 16.28 -8.89
N ALA A 51 -3.74 16.38 -7.76
CA ALA A 51 -5.12 15.92 -7.62
C ALA A 51 -6.11 16.62 -8.57
N GLU A 52 -5.93 17.92 -8.81
CA GLU A 52 -6.80 18.71 -9.71
C GLU A 52 -6.66 18.31 -11.19
N ARG A 53 -5.53 17.71 -11.56
CA ARG A 53 -5.23 17.31 -12.95
C ARG A 53 -5.43 15.82 -13.19
N ALA A 54 -5.71 15.07 -12.13
CA ALA A 54 -5.84 13.63 -12.18
C ALA A 54 -7.28 13.24 -12.56
N PRO A 55 -7.46 12.30 -13.51
CA PRO A 55 -8.79 11.78 -13.80
C PRO A 55 -9.35 11.00 -12.61
N PRO A 56 -10.69 10.87 -12.47
CA PRO A 56 -11.33 10.20 -11.35
C PRO A 56 -10.83 8.78 -11.09
N GLU A 57 -10.48 8.03 -12.14
CA GLU A 57 -9.91 6.69 -12.02
C GLU A 57 -8.55 6.68 -11.27
N VAL A 58 -7.72 7.70 -11.47
CA VAL A 58 -6.41 7.81 -10.82
C VAL A 58 -6.58 8.24 -9.37
N LEU A 59 -7.46 9.21 -9.10
CA LEU A 59 -7.85 9.59 -7.73
C LEU A 59 -8.38 8.39 -6.95
N GLY A 60 -9.22 7.58 -7.60
CA GLY A 60 -9.82 6.37 -7.02
C GLY A 60 -8.86 5.20 -6.85
N ALA A 61 -7.65 5.23 -7.44
CA ALA A 61 -6.66 4.16 -7.38
C ALA A 61 -5.64 4.30 -6.23
N GLY A 62 -5.68 5.40 -5.47
CA GLY A 62 -4.77 5.67 -4.37
C GLY A 62 -4.80 4.63 -3.23
N PRO A 63 -3.84 4.65 -2.30
CA PRO A 63 -3.84 3.75 -1.16
C PRO A 63 -5.02 4.06 -0.21
N LEU A 64 -5.54 3.01 0.43
CA LEU A 64 -6.53 3.13 1.51
C LEU A 64 -5.80 3.49 2.80
N LEU A 65 -6.11 4.67 3.34
CA LEU A 65 -5.67 5.01 4.69
C LEU A 65 -6.46 4.15 5.69
N PRO A 66 -5.82 3.64 6.77
CA PRO A 66 -6.59 3.11 7.88
C PRO A 66 -7.59 4.17 8.33
N GLU A 67 -8.80 3.77 8.74
CA GLU A 67 -9.75 4.67 9.39
C GLU A 67 -8.93 5.49 10.40
N ALA A 68 -8.94 6.81 10.26
CA ALA A 68 -8.31 7.66 11.27
C ALA A 68 -8.85 7.16 12.60
N ALA A 69 -7.96 6.78 13.52
CA ALA A 69 -8.36 6.42 14.87
C ALA A 69 -9.28 7.56 15.32
N LYS A 70 -10.59 7.29 15.36
CA LYS A 70 -11.55 8.27 15.86
C LYS A 70 -11.04 8.62 17.27
N PRO A 71 -10.97 9.92 17.60
CA PRO A 71 -10.55 10.34 18.93
C PRO A 71 -11.42 9.68 20.01
#